data_AF-A0A4Y2HQF1-F1
#
_entry.id   AF-A0A4Y2HQF1-F1
#
_cell.length_a   1.000
_cell.length_b   1.000
_cell.length_c   1.000
_cell.angle_alpha   90.00
_cell.angle_beta   90.00
_cell.angle_gamma   90.00
#
_symmetry.space_group_name_H-M   'P 1'
#
loop_
_entity.id
_entity.type
_entity.pdbx_description
1 polymer ?
#
loop_
_entity_poly.entity_id
_entity_poly.type
_entity_poly.pdbx_seq_one_letter_code
_entity_poly.pdbx_strand_id
1 'polypeptide(L)'
;MEKQPKWAMKLSLKEIAMRKIIAGIYQESDILAPIGKFQFKLMCCNEYHKRWRETVEENVKQKISKLVLPQSLKKQLNCIAKLMGFHLRDWKEFHECYLFEFEEQFDIPVLEKMCWTTAGTVDYRKTAEELIRYGVVDIEKRYQLACLYCLEDFISVLWEELSEDIKRVFYNEDETSQILHPHLYRCWPYILKGEESKLDNLSRSHRNQFTFTHIVFEYSATTGNKTAAEYFFQKLTHEERESSLIRAARGVLADKNLLEASESCDSFPKENLPDVLCYLLSRLSPKQQMKIFKEKPSQVLRCFFYWPWQDLFLEIAELIWNFLPESHYDDLLKKIGLINSEYLFPSLYQKFFIHSPRDFKKHFVDRECRVGSSLFSDIFFTEDSVTIEVIFRNIDVADRARLVFSERVFKLFKDFILRGEWHMVEAFLREATLSKEDRDRLKEDFTEFLRSNGQLSWWRKRKFKRFFQFLDEPNVNLPEMKSSED
;
A
#
# COMPACT_ATOMS: atom_id res chain seq x y z
N MET A 1 3.24 -30.87 7.55
CA MET A 1 2.13 -30.50 6.64
C MET A 1 2.05 -28.98 6.67
N GLU A 2 2.64 -28.30 5.69
CA GLU A 2 2.68 -26.83 5.67
C GLU A 2 1.25 -26.29 5.56
N LYS A 3 0.86 -25.42 6.49
CA LYS A 3 -0.46 -24.79 6.52
C LYS A 3 -0.53 -23.82 5.34
N GLN A 4 -1.31 -24.16 4.33
CA GLN A 4 -1.50 -23.28 3.17
C GLN A 4 -2.18 -21.97 3.58
N PRO A 5 -1.70 -20.81 3.10
CA PRO A 5 -2.40 -19.55 3.29
C PRO A 5 -3.82 -19.65 2.75
N LYS A 6 -4.79 -19.19 3.51
CA LYS A 6 -6.14 -18.96 2.97
C LYS A 6 -6.09 -17.62 2.26
N TRP A 7 -6.22 -17.59 0.93
CA TRP A 7 -6.21 -16.39 0.09
C TRP A 7 -7.48 -15.51 0.28
N ALA A 8 -7.83 -15.25 1.52
CA ALA A 8 -8.98 -14.48 1.95
C ALA A 8 -8.61 -13.67 3.20
N MET A 9 -9.02 -12.40 3.21
CA MET A 9 -8.79 -11.50 4.34
C MET A 9 -9.58 -11.95 5.58
N LYS A 10 -8.96 -11.84 6.77
CA LYS A 10 -9.53 -12.26 8.05
C LYS A 10 -9.68 -11.06 8.98
N LEU A 11 -10.82 -10.38 8.93
CA LEU A 11 -11.07 -9.24 9.81
C LEU A 11 -11.78 -9.65 11.10
N SER A 12 -11.35 -9.06 12.21
CA SER A 12 -12.10 -9.16 13.45
C SER A 12 -13.43 -8.41 13.36
N LEU A 13 -14.44 -8.82 14.15
CA LEU A 13 -15.71 -8.09 14.23
C LEU A 13 -15.51 -6.62 14.63
N LYS A 14 -14.53 -6.35 15.48
CA LYS A 14 -14.15 -5.00 15.89
C LYS A 14 -13.69 -4.17 14.69
N GLU A 15 -12.84 -4.71 13.83
CA GLU A 15 -12.37 -4.01 12.62
C GLU A 15 -13.48 -3.79 11.61
N ILE A 16 -14.33 -4.80 11.40
CA ILE A 16 -15.50 -4.66 10.51
C ILE A 16 -16.40 -3.53 11.01
N ALA A 17 -16.69 -3.48 12.32
CA ALA A 17 -17.51 -2.42 12.90
C ALA A 17 -16.86 -1.04 12.74
N MET A 18 -15.56 -0.91 13.03
CA MET A 18 -14.83 0.36 12.86
C MET A 18 -14.86 0.83 11.40
N ARG A 19 -14.57 -0.05 10.43
CA ARG A 19 -14.61 0.28 9.00
C ARG A 19 -16.00 0.70 8.53
N LYS A 20 -17.06 0.05 9.04
CA LYS A 20 -18.45 0.45 8.77
C LYS A 20 -18.80 1.83 9.30
N ILE A 21 -18.34 2.18 10.51
CA ILE A 21 -18.53 3.54 11.06
C ILE A 21 -17.87 4.57 10.14
N ILE A 22 -16.62 4.31 9.76
CA ILE A 22 -15.87 5.21 8.87
C ILE A 22 -16.49 5.31 7.48
N ALA A 23 -16.95 4.21 6.89
CA ALA A 23 -17.69 4.22 5.62
C ALA A 23 -18.93 5.11 5.71
N GLY A 24 -19.68 5.02 6.82
CA GLY A 24 -20.82 5.90 7.09
C GLY A 24 -20.43 7.38 7.11
N ILE A 25 -19.32 7.72 7.78
CA ILE A 25 -18.81 9.10 7.83
C ILE A 25 -18.42 9.61 6.44
N TYR A 26 -17.75 8.79 5.62
CA TYR A 26 -17.39 9.17 4.26
C TYR A 26 -18.61 9.34 3.34
N GLN A 27 -19.74 8.72 3.68
CA GLN A 27 -20.99 8.86 2.92
C GLN A 27 -21.80 10.10 3.31
N GLU A 28 -21.39 10.86 4.33
CA GLU A 28 -22.08 12.08 4.72
C GLU A 28 -21.85 13.21 3.70
N SER A 29 -22.90 13.94 3.35
CA SER A 29 -22.88 14.93 2.26
C SER A 29 -21.87 16.07 2.48
N ASP A 30 -21.60 16.45 3.73
CA ASP A 30 -20.60 17.47 4.07
C ASP A 30 -19.15 16.96 3.94
N ILE A 31 -18.94 15.64 3.88
CA ILE A 31 -17.66 15.01 3.51
C ILE A 31 -17.57 14.78 2.01
N LEU A 32 -18.67 14.36 1.36
CA LEU A 32 -18.70 14.18 -0.10
C LEU A 32 -18.50 15.49 -0.86
N ALA A 33 -19.06 16.60 -0.36
CA ALA A 33 -18.96 17.91 -1.00
C ALA A 33 -17.52 18.40 -1.24
N PRO A 34 -16.59 18.37 -0.26
CA PRO A 34 -15.19 18.70 -0.53
C PRO A 34 -14.53 17.67 -1.45
N ILE A 35 -14.83 16.37 -1.32
CA ILE A 35 -14.25 15.31 -2.18
C ILE A 35 -14.60 15.55 -3.66
N GLY A 36 -15.86 15.87 -3.96
CA GLY A 36 -16.30 16.13 -5.34
C GLY A 36 -15.68 17.37 -5.99
N LYS A 37 -15.08 18.28 -5.21
CA LYS A 37 -14.39 19.48 -5.72
C LYS A 37 -12.91 19.25 -6.06
N PHE A 38 -12.37 18.06 -5.77
CA PHE A 38 -10.97 17.75 -6.03
C PHE A 38 -10.76 17.36 -7.49
N GLN A 39 -9.95 18.14 -8.22
CA GLN A 39 -9.54 17.84 -9.60
C GLN A 39 -8.13 17.24 -9.60
N PHE A 40 -7.99 15.96 -9.97
CA PHE A 40 -6.68 15.31 -9.96
C PHE A 40 -5.75 15.85 -11.06
N LYS A 41 -6.20 15.89 -12.32
CA LYS A 41 -5.38 16.24 -13.49
C LYS A 41 -4.87 17.69 -13.53
N LEU A 42 -5.42 18.59 -12.71
CA LEU A 42 -5.06 20.02 -12.66
C LEU A 42 -4.05 20.39 -11.56
N MET A 43 -3.68 19.45 -10.69
CA MET A 43 -2.78 19.70 -9.56
C MET A 43 -1.56 18.78 -9.62
N CYS A 44 -0.37 19.30 -9.29
CA CYS A 44 0.78 18.44 -9.00
C CYS A 44 0.44 17.50 -7.83
N CYS A 45 0.84 16.23 -7.88
CA CYS A 45 0.48 15.20 -6.89
C CYS A 45 0.68 15.67 -5.44
N ASN A 46 1.77 16.40 -5.16
CA ASN A 46 2.07 16.93 -3.82
C ASN A 46 1.04 17.95 -3.31
N GLU A 47 0.55 18.84 -4.18
CA GLU A 47 -0.45 19.84 -3.80
C GLU A 47 -1.81 19.18 -3.57
N TYR A 48 -2.15 18.22 -4.43
CA TYR A 48 -3.35 17.40 -4.29
C TYR A 48 -3.37 16.66 -2.94
N HIS A 49 -2.30 15.95 -2.60
CA HIS A 49 -2.19 15.23 -1.32
C HIS A 49 -2.27 16.16 -0.10
N LYS A 50 -1.65 17.34 -0.19
CA LYS A 50 -1.69 18.32 0.90
C LYS A 50 -3.12 18.83 1.11
N ARG A 51 -3.79 19.25 0.05
CA ARG A 51 -5.18 19.75 0.13
C ARG A 51 -6.15 18.68 0.61
N TRP A 52 -6.02 17.43 0.13
CA TRP A 52 -6.84 16.31 0.61
C TRP A 52 -6.74 16.14 2.14
N ARG A 53 -5.51 16.20 2.67
CA ARG A 53 -5.24 16.09 4.10
C ARG A 53 -5.84 17.26 4.90
N GLU A 54 -5.67 18.47 4.40
CA GLU A 54 -6.12 19.70 5.08
C GLU A 54 -7.65 19.87 5.06
N THR A 55 -8.36 19.17 4.17
CA THR A 55 -9.81 19.32 4.01
C THR A 55 -10.55 18.05 4.39
N VAL A 56 -10.43 16.99 3.59
CA VAL A 56 -11.19 15.74 3.75
C VAL A 56 -10.77 15.02 5.02
N GLU A 57 -9.47 14.77 5.21
CA GLU A 57 -8.99 14.02 6.38
C GLU A 57 -9.26 14.77 7.69
N GLU A 58 -9.05 16.10 7.72
CA GLU A 58 -9.31 16.89 8.93
C GLU A 58 -10.81 16.97 9.24
N ASN A 59 -11.70 17.09 8.24
CA ASN A 59 -13.15 17.04 8.46
C ASN A 59 -13.60 15.68 9.02
N VAL A 60 -13.10 14.58 8.47
CA VAL A 60 -13.39 13.23 8.96
C VAL A 60 -12.88 13.06 10.39
N LYS A 61 -11.67 13.52 10.69
CA LYS A 61 -11.09 13.51 12.05
C LYS A 61 -11.91 14.33 13.04
N GLN A 62 -12.43 15.49 12.62
CA GLN A 62 -13.34 16.29 13.44
C GLN A 62 -14.67 15.58 13.71
N LYS A 63 -15.20 14.81 12.76
CA LYS A 63 -16.39 13.98 13.02
C LYS A 63 -16.08 12.84 14.00
N ILE A 64 -14.95 12.16 13.84
CA ILE A 64 -14.51 11.11 14.76
C ILE A 64 -14.30 11.67 16.19
N SER A 65 -13.78 12.89 16.33
CA SER A 65 -13.56 13.50 17.65
C SER A 65 -14.87 13.78 18.40
N LYS A 66 -15.96 14.06 17.67
CA LYS A 66 -17.32 14.27 18.21
C LYS A 66 -18.03 12.99 18.64
N LEU A 67 -17.54 11.81 18.22
CA LEU A 67 -18.13 10.54 18.64
C LEU A 67 -17.96 10.32 20.15
N VAL A 68 -18.97 9.76 20.82
CA VAL A 68 -18.91 9.42 22.25
C VAL A 68 -18.21 8.07 22.42
N LEU A 69 -16.89 8.04 22.20
CA LEU A 69 -16.05 6.84 22.25
C LEU A 69 -14.77 7.08 23.07
N PRO A 70 -14.17 6.01 23.66
CA PRO A 70 -12.87 6.12 24.33
C PRO A 70 -11.78 6.66 23.41
N GLN A 71 -10.84 7.42 23.97
CA GLN A 71 -9.78 8.08 23.20
C GLN A 71 -8.89 7.08 22.43
N SER A 72 -8.64 5.90 23.00
CA SER A 72 -7.91 4.82 22.34
C SER A 72 -8.62 4.32 21.07
N LEU A 73 -9.96 4.22 21.11
CA LEU A 73 -10.76 3.80 19.97
C LEU A 73 -10.84 4.91 18.91
N LYS A 74 -10.96 6.19 19.32
CA LYS A 74 -10.87 7.33 18.40
C LYS A 74 -9.53 7.35 17.65
N LYS A 75 -8.43 7.06 18.34
CA LYS A 75 -7.09 6.94 17.69
C LYS A 75 -7.10 5.86 16.61
N GLN A 76 -7.67 4.68 16.91
CA GLN A 76 -7.80 3.59 15.93
C GLN A 76 -8.70 3.95 14.74
N LEU A 77 -9.84 4.59 15.00
CA LEU A 77 -10.75 5.08 13.96
C LEU A 77 -10.07 6.09 13.03
N ASN A 78 -9.29 7.03 13.57
CA ASN A 78 -8.54 7.99 12.76
C ASN A 78 -7.51 7.31 11.85
N CYS A 79 -6.80 6.29 12.34
CA CYS A 79 -5.89 5.50 11.51
C CYS A 79 -6.64 4.81 10.37
N ILE A 80 -7.76 4.15 10.65
CA ILE A 80 -8.59 3.47 9.64
C ILE A 80 -9.16 4.48 8.64
N ALA A 81 -9.66 5.62 9.12
CA ALA A 81 -10.19 6.69 8.27
C ALA A 81 -9.19 7.17 7.26
N LYS A 82 -7.95 7.45 7.69
CA LYS A 82 -6.86 7.84 6.79
C LYS A 82 -6.65 6.81 5.67
N LEU A 83 -6.62 5.53 6.02
CA LEU A 83 -6.44 4.44 5.05
C LEU A 83 -7.60 4.36 4.05
N MET A 84 -8.84 4.38 4.55
CA MET A 84 -10.03 4.37 3.70
C MET A 84 -10.09 5.58 2.77
N GLY A 85 -9.70 6.75 3.27
CA GLY A 85 -9.58 7.97 2.50
C GLY A 85 -8.56 7.86 1.35
N PHE A 86 -7.44 7.18 1.56
CA PHE A 86 -6.49 6.91 0.47
C PHE A 86 -7.09 6.06 -0.63
N HIS A 87 -7.74 4.94 -0.30
CA HIS A 87 -8.39 4.10 -1.32
C HIS A 87 -9.51 4.81 -2.07
N LEU A 88 -10.29 5.65 -1.39
CA LEU A 88 -11.30 6.47 -2.05
C LEU A 88 -10.66 7.46 -3.03
N ARG A 89 -9.62 8.15 -2.59
CA ARG A 89 -8.89 9.10 -3.43
C ARG A 89 -8.34 8.41 -4.68
N ASP A 90 -7.68 7.27 -4.52
CA ASP A 90 -7.03 6.55 -5.63
C ASP A 90 -8.09 5.94 -6.58
N TRP A 91 -9.22 5.48 -6.05
CA TRP A 91 -10.38 5.08 -6.87
C TRP A 91 -10.90 6.24 -7.71
N LYS A 92 -11.08 7.42 -7.11
CA LYS A 92 -11.59 8.62 -7.79
C LYS A 92 -10.64 9.06 -8.88
N GLU A 93 -9.36 9.19 -8.55
CA GLU A 93 -8.28 9.55 -9.46
C GLU A 93 -8.23 8.63 -10.68
N PHE A 94 -8.23 7.31 -10.45
CA PHE A 94 -8.20 6.34 -11.53
C PHE A 94 -9.40 6.48 -12.47
N HIS A 95 -10.61 6.51 -11.93
CA HIS A 95 -11.81 6.58 -12.78
C HIS A 95 -11.96 7.93 -13.48
N GLU A 96 -11.53 9.03 -12.86
CA GLU A 96 -11.55 10.32 -13.53
C GLU A 96 -10.56 10.36 -14.69
N CYS A 97 -9.37 9.79 -14.50
CA CYS A 97 -8.38 9.64 -15.56
C CYS A 97 -8.87 8.73 -16.69
N TYR A 98 -9.61 7.67 -16.36
CA TYR A 98 -10.11 6.69 -17.32
C TYR A 98 -11.32 7.19 -18.13
N LEU A 99 -12.26 7.90 -17.50
CA LEU A 99 -13.53 8.30 -18.11
C LEU A 99 -13.54 9.70 -18.70
N PHE A 100 -12.65 10.60 -18.26
CA PHE A 100 -12.72 12.02 -18.64
C PHE A 100 -11.48 12.50 -19.38
N GLU A 101 -11.72 13.14 -20.52
CA GLU A 101 -10.77 14.04 -21.15
C GLU A 101 -10.80 15.41 -20.42
N PHE A 102 -10.01 15.48 -19.35
CA PHE A 102 -9.45 16.70 -18.73
C PHE A 102 -10.34 17.65 -17.91
N GLU A 103 -11.67 17.68 -18.04
CA GLU A 103 -12.48 18.74 -17.39
C GLU A 103 -13.61 18.29 -16.45
N GLU A 104 -14.09 17.06 -16.58
CA GLU A 104 -15.21 16.57 -15.79
C GLU A 104 -14.78 15.89 -14.48
N GLN A 105 -15.62 16.02 -13.46
CA GLN A 105 -15.37 15.53 -12.11
C GLN A 105 -16.50 14.62 -11.65
N PHE A 106 -16.16 13.66 -10.80
CA PHE A 106 -17.14 12.97 -9.99
C PHE A 106 -17.70 13.90 -8.94
N ASP A 107 -18.94 14.33 -9.20
CA ASP A 107 -19.73 15.16 -8.31
C ASP A 107 -20.38 14.34 -7.19
N ILE A 108 -21.17 15.02 -6.34
CA ILE A 108 -21.83 14.40 -5.20
C ILE A 108 -22.74 13.23 -5.63
N PRO A 109 -23.64 13.36 -6.63
CA PRO A 109 -24.44 12.25 -7.14
C PRO A 109 -23.65 10.98 -7.47
N VAL A 110 -22.48 11.10 -8.10
CA VAL A 110 -21.61 9.95 -8.38
C VAL A 110 -21.06 9.35 -7.09
N LEU A 111 -20.53 10.18 -6.20
CA LEU A 111 -19.93 9.73 -4.94
C LEU A 111 -20.97 9.10 -3.98
N GLU A 112 -22.23 9.54 -4.04
CA GLU A 112 -23.34 8.97 -3.25
C GLU A 112 -23.66 7.50 -3.62
N LYS A 113 -23.28 7.05 -4.82
CA LYS A 113 -23.48 5.66 -5.29
C LYS A 113 -22.30 4.74 -5.00
N MET A 114 -21.25 5.26 -4.39
CA MET A 114 -20.08 4.49 -4.01
C MET A 114 -20.44 3.37 -3.05
N CYS A 115 -19.95 2.17 -3.35
CA CYS A 115 -20.12 0.99 -2.52
C CYS A 115 -18.82 0.69 -1.77
N TRP A 116 -18.91 0.48 -0.45
CA TRP A 116 -17.77 0.06 0.37
C TRP A 116 -17.76 -1.46 0.56
N THR A 117 -16.57 -2.06 0.47
CA THR A 117 -16.35 -3.46 0.87
C THR A 117 -16.34 -3.58 2.39
N THR A 118 -16.48 -4.81 2.92
CA THR A 118 -16.23 -5.09 4.34
C THR A 118 -14.78 -4.81 4.75
N ALA A 119 -13.89 -4.80 3.75
CA ALA A 119 -12.50 -4.42 3.90
C ALA A 119 -12.31 -2.91 4.05
N GLY A 120 -13.34 -2.08 3.84
CA GLY A 120 -13.23 -0.62 3.86
C GLY A 120 -12.49 -0.05 2.66
N THR A 121 -12.34 -0.81 1.58
CA THR A 121 -11.99 -0.28 0.26
C THR A 121 -13.26 0.04 -0.52
N VAL A 122 -13.16 0.83 -1.59
CA VAL A 122 -14.26 0.96 -2.55
C VAL A 122 -14.44 -0.37 -3.30
N ASP A 123 -15.68 -0.82 -3.49
CA ASP A 123 -16.03 -1.94 -4.34
C ASP A 123 -16.19 -1.43 -5.77
N TYR A 124 -15.14 -1.59 -6.57
CA TYR A 124 -15.02 -0.96 -7.89
C TYR A 124 -16.13 -1.44 -8.84
N ARG A 125 -16.32 -2.75 -8.91
CA ARG A 125 -17.33 -3.38 -9.77
C ARG A 125 -18.73 -2.99 -9.32
N LYS A 126 -19.06 -3.16 -8.02
CA LYS A 126 -20.39 -2.86 -7.52
C LYS A 126 -20.73 -1.38 -7.64
N THR A 127 -19.75 -0.51 -7.40
CA THR A 127 -19.93 0.94 -7.62
C THR A 127 -20.24 1.22 -9.08
N ALA A 128 -19.50 0.64 -10.03
CA ALA A 128 -19.79 0.79 -11.46
C ALA A 128 -21.20 0.32 -11.84
N GLU A 129 -21.64 -0.83 -11.32
CA GLU A 129 -23.01 -1.35 -11.50
C GLU A 129 -24.08 -0.34 -11.01
N GLU A 130 -23.89 0.27 -9.83
CA GLU A 130 -24.80 1.29 -9.31
C GLU A 130 -24.77 2.57 -10.17
N LEU A 131 -23.59 3.04 -10.59
CA LEU A 131 -23.47 4.23 -11.45
C LEU A 131 -24.21 4.05 -12.78
N ILE A 132 -24.09 2.87 -13.39
CA ILE A 132 -24.79 2.51 -14.63
C ILE A 132 -26.30 2.47 -14.40
N ARG A 133 -26.75 1.78 -13.33
CA ARG A 133 -28.18 1.58 -13.05
C ARG A 133 -28.91 2.88 -12.75
N TYR A 134 -28.29 3.80 -12.01
CA TYR A 134 -28.91 5.08 -11.66
C TYR A 134 -28.74 6.17 -12.72
N GLY A 135 -27.94 5.94 -13.76
CA GLY A 135 -27.76 6.92 -14.84
C GLY A 135 -27.12 8.23 -14.39
N VAL A 136 -26.29 8.20 -13.33
CA VAL A 136 -25.64 9.41 -12.77
C VAL A 136 -24.45 9.88 -13.59
N VAL A 137 -24.00 9.07 -14.56
CA VAL A 137 -23.03 9.44 -15.59
C VAL A 137 -23.66 9.24 -16.97
N ASP A 138 -23.17 9.97 -17.98
CA ASP A 138 -23.72 9.90 -19.34
C ASP A 138 -23.55 8.51 -19.99
N ILE A 139 -24.23 8.33 -21.12
CA ILE A 139 -24.30 7.03 -21.79
C ILE A 139 -22.92 6.50 -22.23
N GLU A 140 -22.02 7.36 -22.66
CA GLU A 140 -20.69 6.97 -23.11
C GLU A 140 -19.88 6.42 -21.95
N LYS A 141 -19.87 7.14 -20.82
CA LYS A 141 -19.15 6.72 -19.61
C LYS A 141 -19.76 5.47 -18.98
N ARG A 142 -21.09 5.33 -19.03
CA ARG A 142 -21.76 4.08 -18.61
C ARG A 142 -21.30 2.90 -19.46
N TYR A 143 -21.20 3.06 -20.78
CA TYR A 143 -20.70 2.01 -21.66
C TYR A 143 -19.24 1.66 -21.36
N GLN A 144 -18.37 2.65 -21.19
CA GLN A 144 -16.97 2.44 -20.81
C GLN A 144 -16.82 1.72 -19.47
N LEU A 145 -17.58 2.11 -18.44
CA LEU A 145 -17.61 1.43 -17.15
C LEU A 145 -18.08 -0.02 -17.27
N ALA A 146 -19.16 -0.27 -18.02
CA ALA A 146 -19.68 -1.61 -18.25
C ALA A 146 -18.61 -2.50 -18.92
N CYS A 147 -17.89 -1.94 -19.88
CA CYS A 147 -16.79 -2.60 -20.57
C CYS A 147 -15.60 -2.90 -19.65
N LEU A 148 -15.17 -1.92 -18.85
CA LEU A 148 -14.04 -2.02 -17.92
C LEU A 148 -14.25 -3.14 -16.89
N TYR A 149 -15.49 -3.31 -16.42
CA TYR A 149 -15.86 -4.30 -15.41
C TYR A 149 -16.56 -5.54 -15.98
N CYS A 150 -16.52 -5.73 -17.30
CA CYS A 150 -17.08 -6.90 -18.00
C CYS A 150 -18.55 -7.18 -17.61
N LEU A 151 -19.37 -6.14 -17.51
CA LEU A 151 -20.78 -6.23 -17.14
C LEU A 151 -21.65 -6.55 -18.37
N GLU A 152 -21.51 -7.77 -18.92
CA GLU A 152 -22.14 -8.21 -20.18
C GLU A 152 -23.60 -7.77 -20.34
N ASP A 153 -24.43 -7.97 -19.31
CA ASP A 153 -25.86 -7.64 -19.32
C ASP A 153 -26.13 -6.15 -19.64
N PHE A 154 -25.26 -5.26 -19.17
CA PHE A 154 -25.37 -3.82 -19.45
C PHE A 154 -24.71 -3.44 -20.78
N ILE A 155 -23.63 -4.13 -21.18
CA ILE A 155 -22.85 -3.78 -22.37
C ILE A 155 -23.71 -3.81 -23.63
N SER A 156 -24.50 -4.88 -23.84
CA SER A 156 -25.35 -5.00 -25.03
C SER A 156 -26.44 -3.93 -25.07
N VAL A 157 -27.07 -3.64 -23.93
CA VAL A 157 -28.13 -2.61 -23.84
C VAL A 157 -27.57 -1.22 -24.11
N LEU A 158 -26.46 -0.89 -23.45
CA LEU A 158 -25.81 0.42 -23.59
C LEU A 158 -25.27 0.61 -25.01
N TRP A 159 -24.72 -0.42 -25.64
CA TRP A 159 -24.24 -0.36 -27.02
C TRP A 159 -25.35 0.07 -27.98
N GLU A 160 -26.55 -0.49 -27.86
CA GLU A 160 -27.69 -0.12 -28.71
C GLU A 160 -28.18 1.33 -28.44
N GLU A 161 -28.06 1.81 -27.20
CA GLU A 161 -28.41 3.19 -26.82
C GLU A 161 -27.41 4.25 -27.32
N LEU A 162 -26.16 3.86 -27.66
CA LEU A 162 -25.16 4.79 -28.17
C LEU A 162 -25.55 5.35 -29.55
N SER A 163 -25.22 6.62 -29.77
CA SER A 163 -25.32 7.22 -31.10
C SER A 163 -24.29 6.61 -32.05
N GLU A 164 -24.59 6.62 -33.35
CA GLU A 164 -23.67 6.11 -34.37
C GLU A 164 -22.34 6.87 -34.40
N ASP A 165 -22.34 8.17 -34.06
CA ASP A 165 -21.12 8.97 -33.97
C ASP A 165 -20.20 8.45 -32.84
N ILE A 166 -20.76 8.11 -31.68
CA ILE A 166 -19.98 7.53 -30.57
C ILE A 166 -19.54 6.10 -30.89
N LYS A 167 -20.40 5.29 -31.51
CA LYS A 167 -20.03 3.92 -31.92
C LYS A 167 -18.81 3.91 -32.85
N ARG A 168 -18.69 4.88 -33.76
CA ARG A 168 -17.51 5.04 -34.63
C ARG A 168 -16.21 5.37 -33.88
N VAL A 169 -16.30 5.98 -32.70
CA VAL A 169 -15.12 6.23 -31.84
C VAL A 169 -14.62 4.93 -31.21
N PHE A 170 -15.53 4.01 -30.88
CA PHE A 170 -15.19 2.75 -30.22
C PHE A 170 -14.92 1.58 -31.16
N TYR A 171 -15.49 1.65 -32.36
CA TYR A 171 -15.41 0.58 -33.34
C TYR A 171 -15.07 1.13 -34.71
N ASN A 172 -13.96 0.61 -35.26
CA ASN A 172 -13.49 0.93 -36.60
C ASN A 172 -13.39 -0.37 -37.41
N GLU A 173 -14.22 -0.48 -38.45
CA GLU A 173 -14.26 -1.69 -39.32
C GLU A 173 -12.95 -1.90 -40.08
N ASP A 174 -12.27 -0.80 -40.40
CA ASP A 174 -11.02 -0.76 -41.14
C ASP A 174 -9.78 -0.77 -40.24
N GLU A 175 -9.95 -0.99 -38.93
CA GLU A 175 -8.84 -1.03 -38.00
C GLU A 175 -7.91 -2.19 -38.35
N THR A 176 -6.68 -1.84 -38.71
CA THR A 176 -5.61 -2.81 -39.01
C THR A 176 -4.42 -2.65 -38.07
N SER A 177 -4.45 -1.65 -37.19
CA SER A 177 -3.38 -1.37 -36.25
C SER A 177 -3.34 -2.42 -35.15
N GLN A 178 -2.14 -2.83 -34.77
CA GLN A 178 -1.98 -3.78 -33.67
C GLN A 178 -2.50 -3.20 -32.36
N ILE A 179 -3.28 -4.00 -31.63
CA ILE A 179 -3.72 -3.66 -30.28
C ILE A 179 -2.55 -3.92 -29.34
N LEU A 180 -1.81 -2.86 -29.01
CA LEU A 180 -0.73 -2.92 -28.01
C LEU A 180 -1.30 -2.98 -26.59
N HIS A 181 -2.44 -2.31 -26.35
CA HIS A 181 -3.15 -2.28 -25.07
C HIS A 181 -4.65 -2.53 -25.32
N PRO A 182 -5.21 -3.65 -24.82
CA PRO A 182 -6.59 -4.03 -25.08
C PRO A 182 -7.55 -3.22 -24.20
N HIS A 183 -7.76 -1.95 -24.54
CA HIS A 183 -8.79 -1.15 -23.91
C HIS A 183 -10.16 -1.80 -24.15
N LEU A 184 -10.76 -2.32 -23.07
CA LEU A 184 -11.92 -3.21 -23.19
C LEU A 184 -13.08 -2.57 -23.95
N TYR A 185 -13.32 -1.26 -23.79
CA TYR A 185 -14.39 -0.55 -24.49
C TYR A 185 -14.24 -0.56 -26.03
N ARG A 186 -13.02 -0.72 -26.55
CA ARG A 186 -12.76 -0.92 -28.00
C ARG A 186 -12.86 -2.37 -28.44
N CYS A 187 -12.68 -3.32 -27.52
CA CYS A 187 -12.75 -4.74 -27.83
C CYS A 187 -14.18 -5.27 -27.85
N TRP A 188 -15.02 -4.80 -26.92
CA TRP A 188 -16.40 -5.26 -26.77
C TRP A 188 -17.27 -5.15 -28.04
N PRO A 189 -17.17 -4.11 -28.88
CA PRO A 189 -17.92 -4.06 -30.13
C PRO A 189 -17.65 -5.24 -31.07
N TYR A 190 -16.40 -5.70 -31.17
CA TYR A 190 -16.06 -6.88 -31.96
C TYR A 190 -16.63 -8.17 -31.33
N ILE A 191 -16.62 -8.28 -30.00
CA ILE A 191 -17.22 -9.41 -29.27
C ILE A 191 -18.73 -9.45 -29.50
N LEU A 192 -19.42 -8.31 -29.39
CA LEU A 192 -20.87 -8.20 -29.62
C LEU A 192 -21.27 -8.61 -31.05
N LYS A 193 -20.42 -8.30 -32.04
CA LYS A 193 -20.64 -8.66 -33.44
C LYS A 193 -20.21 -10.10 -33.79
N GLY A 194 -19.62 -10.85 -32.87
CA GLY A 194 -19.06 -12.19 -33.15
C GLY A 194 -17.83 -12.15 -34.06
N GLU A 195 -17.07 -11.05 -34.01
CA GLU A 195 -15.87 -10.80 -34.82
C GLU A 195 -14.59 -11.05 -34.03
N GLU A 196 -14.56 -11.98 -33.06
CA GLU A 196 -13.38 -12.21 -32.20
C GLU A 196 -12.13 -12.61 -32.99
N SER A 197 -12.30 -13.22 -34.17
CA SER A 197 -11.18 -13.52 -35.08
C SER A 197 -10.45 -12.27 -35.58
N LYS A 198 -11.12 -11.11 -35.68
CA LYS A 198 -10.45 -9.83 -35.98
C LYS A 198 -9.58 -9.42 -34.80
N LEU A 199 -10.07 -9.54 -33.57
CA LEU A 199 -9.29 -9.26 -32.36
C LEU A 199 -8.06 -10.16 -32.25
N ASP A 200 -8.19 -11.45 -32.60
CA ASP A 200 -7.04 -12.35 -32.67
C ASP A 200 -5.99 -11.85 -33.67
N ASN A 201 -6.41 -11.41 -34.86
CA ASN A 201 -5.50 -10.88 -35.88
C ASN A 201 -4.82 -9.59 -35.43
N LEU A 202 -5.57 -8.67 -34.80
CA LEU A 202 -5.04 -7.40 -34.28
C LEU A 202 -4.07 -7.61 -33.10
N SER A 203 -4.19 -8.74 -32.40
CA SER A 203 -3.37 -9.07 -31.23
C SER A 203 -2.16 -9.96 -31.57
N ARG A 204 -2.02 -10.41 -32.82
CA ARG A 204 -0.85 -11.19 -33.29
C ARG A 204 0.40 -10.32 -33.33
N SER A 205 1.22 -10.39 -32.29
CA SER A 205 2.62 -9.96 -32.38
C SER A 205 3.46 -11.03 -33.10
N HIS A 206 4.55 -10.62 -33.74
CA HIS A 206 5.44 -11.46 -34.56
C HIS A 206 6.10 -12.67 -33.84
N ARG A 207 5.80 -12.91 -32.55
CA ARG A 207 6.52 -13.91 -31.74
C ARG A 207 5.68 -14.94 -30.97
N ASN A 208 4.35 -14.81 -30.85
CA ASN A 208 3.53 -15.82 -30.14
C ASN A 208 2.10 -15.93 -30.69
N GLN A 209 1.63 -17.18 -30.86
CA GLN A 209 0.25 -17.53 -31.26
C GLN A 209 -0.70 -17.52 -30.04
N PHE A 210 -0.87 -16.37 -29.39
CA PHE A 210 -1.85 -16.26 -28.31
C PHE A 210 -3.19 -15.76 -28.85
N THR A 211 -4.27 -16.34 -28.33
CA THR A 211 -5.63 -15.85 -28.57
C THR A 211 -5.81 -14.48 -27.90
N PHE A 212 -6.74 -13.67 -28.43
CA PHE A 212 -7.14 -12.40 -27.83
C PHE A 212 -7.52 -12.57 -26.36
N THR A 213 -8.35 -13.58 -26.06
CA THR A 213 -8.77 -13.91 -24.69
C THR A 213 -7.58 -14.09 -23.75
N HIS A 214 -6.53 -14.78 -24.21
CA HIS A 214 -5.33 -14.98 -23.43
C HIS A 214 -4.54 -13.69 -23.20
N ILE A 215 -4.42 -12.83 -24.22
CA ILE A 215 -3.74 -11.55 -24.11
C ILE A 215 -4.50 -10.62 -23.14
N VAL A 216 -5.82 -10.56 -23.23
CA VAL A 216 -6.64 -9.70 -22.36
C VAL A 216 -6.68 -10.21 -20.93
N PHE A 217 -6.73 -11.53 -20.73
CA PHE A 217 -6.60 -12.11 -19.39
C PHE A 217 -5.31 -11.65 -18.71
N GLU A 218 -4.17 -11.78 -19.38
CA GLU A 218 -2.90 -11.41 -18.79
C GLU A 218 -2.75 -9.92 -18.61
N TYR A 219 -3.15 -9.12 -19.60
CA TYR A 219 -3.13 -7.67 -19.49
C TYR A 219 -3.98 -7.19 -18.32
N SER A 220 -5.20 -7.73 -18.18
CA SER A 220 -6.10 -7.42 -17.05
C SER A 220 -5.48 -7.80 -15.71
N ALA A 221 -4.79 -8.95 -15.66
CA ALA A 221 -4.09 -9.35 -14.45
C ALA A 221 -2.95 -8.37 -14.11
N THR A 222 -2.08 -8.05 -15.07
CA THR A 222 -0.93 -7.16 -14.83
C THR A 222 -1.32 -5.72 -14.53
N THR A 223 -2.47 -5.26 -15.02
CA THR A 223 -2.98 -3.91 -14.76
C THR A 223 -3.81 -3.80 -13.48
N GLY A 224 -4.03 -4.89 -12.74
CA GLY A 224 -4.81 -4.88 -11.49
C GLY A 224 -6.34 -4.98 -11.68
N ASN A 225 -6.83 -5.23 -12.89
CA ASN A 225 -8.25 -5.43 -13.15
C ASN A 225 -8.67 -6.88 -12.81
N LYS A 226 -8.98 -7.13 -11.54
CA LYS A 226 -9.43 -8.44 -11.06
C LYS A 226 -10.69 -8.94 -11.77
N THR A 227 -11.69 -8.08 -11.96
CA THR A 227 -12.97 -8.46 -12.58
C THR A 227 -12.76 -8.96 -14.01
N ALA A 228 -12.01 -8.22 -14.82
CA ALA A 228 -11.70 -8.64 -16.19
C ALA A 228 -10.80 -9.88 -16.21
N ALA A 229 -9.80 -9.96 -15.33
CA ALA A 229 -8.95 -11.15 -15.22
C ALA A 229 -9.76 -12.41 -14.88
N GLU A 230 -10.71 -12.34 -13.93
CA GLU A 230 -11.60 -13.43 -13.59
C GLU A 230 -12.50 -13.84 -14.78
N TYR A 231 -13.10 -12.85 -15.43
CA TYR A 231 -13.99 -13.05 -16.57
C TYR A 231 -13.27 -13.72 -17.76
N PHE A 232 -12.14 -13.16 -18.21
CA PHE A 232 -11.40 -13.73 -19.35
C PHE A 232 -10.74 -15.06 -19.01
N PHE A 233 -10.34 -15.29 -17.75
CA PHE A 233 -9.85 -16.60 -17.32
C PHE A 233 -10.88 -17.72 -17.52
N GLN A 234 -12.17 -17.43 -17.27
CA GLN A 234 -13.23 -18.42 -17.48
C GLN A 234 -13.41 -18.76 -18.97
N LYS A 235 -13.10 -17.81 -19.87
CA LYS A 235 -13.18 -18.00 -21.33
C LYS A 235 -11.98 -18.71 -21.94
N LEU A 236 -10.89 -18.90 -21.19
CA LEU A 236 -9.73 -19.69 -21.65
C LEU A 236 -10.07 -21.18 -21.76
N THR A 237 -9.48 -21.83 -22.76
CA THR A 237 -9.51 -23.30 -22.90
C THR A 237 -8.76 -23.98 -21.76
N HIS A 238 -9.03 -25.27 -21.55
CA HIS A 238 -8.35 -26.03 -20.49
C HIS A 238 -6.82 -26.05 -20.68
N GLU A 239 -6.34 -26.12 -21.92
CA GLU A 239 -4.91 -26.13 -22.25
C GLU A 239 -4.24 -24.78 -21.98
N GLU A 240 -4.91 -23.67 -22.29
CA GLU A 240 -4.37 -22.34 -22.06
C GLU A 240 -4.25 -22.02 -20.57
N ARG A 241 -5.25 -22.38 -19.75
CA ARG A 241 -5.36 -21.96 -18.34
C ARG A 241 -4.08 -22.19 -17.52
N GLU A 242 -3.50 -23.39 -17.57
CA GLU A 242 -2.32 -23.73 -16.77
C GLU A 242 -1.10 -22.86 -17.13
N SER A 243 -0.82 -22.70 -18.43
CA SER A 243 0.29 -21.88 -18.89
C SER A 243 0.08 -20.38 -18.63
N SER A 244 -1.17 -19.93 -18.74
CA SER A 244 -1.60 -18.55 -18.51
C SER A 244 -1.46 -18.15 -17.04
N LEU A 245 -1.87 -19.01 -16.09
CA LEU A 245 -1.87 -18.66 -14.66
C LEU A 245 -0.48 -18.31 -14.13
N ILE A 246 0.51 -19.14 -14.45
CA ILE A 246 1.89 -18.88 -14.00
C ILE A 246 2.43 -17.62 -14.67
N ARG A 247 2.15 -17.42 -15.96
CA ARG A 247 2.61 -16.26 -16.72
C ARG A 247 1.97 -14.96 -16.21
N ALA A 248 0.66 -14.94 -15.99
CA ALA A 248 -0.07 -13.84 -15.38
C ALA A 248 0.45 -13.52 -13.97
N ALA A 249 0.63 -14.53 -13.11
CA ALA A 249 1.14 -14.30 -11.75
C ALA A 249 2.56 -13.74 -11.76
N ARG A 250 3.42 -14.21 -12.68
CA ARG A 250 4.73 -13.62 -12.90
C ARG A 250 4.63 -12.21 -13.45
N GLY A 251 3.69 -11.92 -14.34
CA GLY A 251 3.45 -10.59 -14.89
C GLY A 251 3.12 -9.59 -13.79
N VAL A 252 2.17 -9.93 -12.91
CA VAL A 252 1.80 -9.13 -11.72
C VAL A 252 3.02 -8.83 -10.84
N LEU A 253 3.95 -9.78 -10.72
CA LEU A 253 5.16 -9.65 -9.90
C LEU A 253 6.38 -9.05 -10.63
N ALA A 254 6.40 -9.07 -11.96
CA ALA A 254 7.52 -8.62 -12.78
C ALA A 254 7.60 -7.09 -12.88
N ASP A 255 6.56 -6.41 -12.41
CA ASP A 255 6.26 -5.08 -12.87
C ASP A 255 7.15 -3.99 -12.26
N LYS A 256 7.65 -3.11 -13.16
CA LYS A 256 8.16 -1.77 -12.79
C LYS A 256 7.05 -0.94 -12.13
N ASN A 257 5.78 -1.32 -12.28
CA ASN A 257 4.65 -0.76 -11.54
C ASN A 257 4.76 -0.93 -10.02
N LEU A 258 5.53 -1.88 -9.47
CA LEU A 258 5.79 -1.88 -8.02
C LEU A 258 6.87 -0.86 -7.60
N LEU A 259 7.64 -0.33 -8.55
CA LEU A 259 8.85 0.49 -8.33
C LEU A 259 8.66 1.97 -8.68
N GLU A 260 7.88 2.32 -9.70
CA GLU A 260 7.70 3.69 -10.20
C GLU A 260 6.21 4.02 -10.40
N ALA A 261 5.80 5.28 -10.21
CA ALA A 261 4.46 5.75 -10.53
C ALA A 261 4.30 5.67 -12.06
N SER A 262 3.68 4.60 -12.57
CA SER A 262 3.26 4.57 -13.96
C SER A 262 2.09 5.54 -14.10
N GLU A 263 2.30 6.60 -14.86
CA GLU A 263 1.35 7.65 -15.19
C GLU A 263 0.32 7.20 -16.25
N SER A 264 0.24 5.91 -16.58
CA SER A 264 -0.76 5.42 -17.53
C SER A 264 -2.15 5.42 -16.91
N CYS A 265 -3.09 6.14 -17.53
CA CYS A 265 -4.50 6.19 -17.13
C CYS A 265 -5.22 4.82 -17.22
N ASP A 266 -4.57 3.79 -17.75
CA ASP A 266 -5.14 2.46 -18.00
C ASP A 266 -4.84 1.41 -16.92
N SER A 267 -3.92 1.69 -15.99
CA SER A 267 -3.60 0.78 -14.89
C SER A 267 -4.43 1.09 -13.65
N PHE A 268 -5.03 0.06 -13.04
CA PHE A 268 -5.70 0.22 -11.76
C PHE A 268 -4.69 0.64 -10.68
N PRO A 269 -5.16 1.26 -9.58
CA PRO A 269 -4.33 1.54 -8.43
C PRO A 269 -3.60 0.27 -7.95
N LYS A 270 -2.36 0.42 -7.51
CA LYS A 270 -1.45 -0.71 -7.20
C LYS A 270 -1.98 -1.56 -6.05
N GLU A 271 -2.82 -0.97 -5.21
CA GLU A 271 -3.53 -1.59 -4.11
C GLU A 271 -4.47 -2.71 -4.60
N ASN A 272 -4.85 -2.71 -5.89
CA ASN A 272 -5.68 -3.74 -6.51
C ASN A 272 -4.87 -4.96 -6.99
N LEU A 273 -3.54 -4.85 -7.15
CA LEU A 273 -2.67 -5.96 -7.55
C LEU A 273 -2.71 -7.16 -6.57
N PRO A 274 -2.64 -6.98 -5.24
CA PRO A 274 -2.77 -8.12 -4.33
C PRO A 274 -4.10 -8.85 -4.45
N ASP A 275 -5.17 -8.16 -4.85
CA ASP A 275 -6.48 -8.75 -5.11
C ASP A 275 -6.43 -9.74 -6.29
N VAL A 276 -5.80 -9.32 -7.39
CA VAL A 276 -5.53 -10.17 -8.56
C VAL A 276 -4.58 -11.31 -8.18
N LEU A 277 -3.49 -11.03 -7.48
CA LEU A 277 -2.50 -12.03 -7.11
C LEU A 277 -3.12 -13.10 -6.19
N CYS A 278 -3.94 -12.71 -5.21
CA CYS A 278 -4.71 -13.64 -4.38
C CYS A 278 -5.58 -14.56 -5.24
N TYR A 279 -6.32 -14.00 -6.21
CA TYR A 279 -7.11 -14.79 -7.12
C TYR A 279 -6.24 -15.80 -7.89
N LEU A 280 -5.17 -15.35 -8.55
CA LEU A 280 -4.28 -16.23 -9.32
C LEU A 280 -3.64 -17.32 -8.45
N LEU A 281 -3.13 -16.98 -7.27
CA LEU A 281 -2.55 -17.93 -6.34
C LEU A 281 -3.59 -18.96 -5.86
N SER A 282 -4.85 -18.57 -5.65
CA SER A 282 -5.93 -19.49 -5.30
C SER A 282 -6.25 -20.52 -6.40
N ARG A 283 -5.94 -20.20 -7.65
CA ARG A 283 -6.13 -21.10 -8.81
C ARG A 283 -4.92 -22.01 -9.05
N LEU A 284 -3.75 -21.66 -8.53
CA LEU A 284 -2.51 -22.43 -8.69
C LEU A 284 -2.42 -23.57 -7.66
N SER A 285 -1.80 -24.68 -8.07
CA SER A 285 -1.46 -25.76 -7.13
C SER A 285 -0.41 -25.31 -6.10
N PRO A 286 -0.34 -25.96 -4.93
CA PRO A 286 0.69 -25.68 -3.91
C PRO A 286 2.12 -25.65 -4.45
N LYS A 287 2.44 -26.58 -5.36
CA LYS A 287 3.78 -26.67 -5.98
C LYS A 287 4.08 -25.46 -6.87
N GLN A 288 3.08 -24.98 -7.60
CA GLN A 288 3.23 -23.79 -8.46
C GLN A 288 3.31 -22.51 -7.64
N GLN A 289 2.50 -22.36 -6.59
CA GLN A 289 2.60 -21.24 -5.64
C GLN A 289 4.03 -21.16 -5.06
N MET A 290 4.56 -22.29 -4.59
CA MET A 290 5.91 -22.37 -4.03
C MET A 290 6.99 -22.02 -5.06
N LYS A 291 6.80 -22.42 -6.32
CA LYS A 291 7.71 -22.03 -7.42
C LYS A 291 7.76 -20.51 -7.59
N ILE A 292 6.61 -19.84 -7.55
CA ILE A 292 6.53 -18.37 -7.64
C ILE A 292 7.23 -17.71 -6.45
N PHE A 293 7.00 -18.20 -5.22
CA PHE A 293 7.63 -17.64 -4.02
C PHE A 293 9.15 -17.77 -4.05
N LYS A 294 9.67 -18.87 -4.59
CA LYS A 294 11.11 -19.08 -4.78
C LYS A 294 11.70 -18.18 -5.87
N GLU A 295 10.99 -17.97 -6.96
CA GLU A 295 11.47 -17.17 -8.10
C GLU A 295 11.48 -15.67 -7.78
N LYS A 296 10.49 -15.18 -7.01
CA LYS A 296 10.24 -13.74 -6.80
C LYS A 296 9.89 -13.40 -5.33
N PRO A 297 10.70 -13.81 -4.34
CA PRO A 297 10.35 -13.69 -2.92
C PRO A 297 10.05 -12.26 -2.47
N SER A 298 10.90 -11.29 -2.84
CA SER A 298 10.71 -9.89 -2.45
C SER A 298 9.50 -9.26 -3.12
N GLN A 299 9.24 -9.55 -4.40
CA GLN A 299 8.09 -8.99 -5.13
C GLN A 299 6.77 -9.53 -4.59
N VAL A 300 6.73 -10.80 -4.18
CA VAL A 300 5.54 -11.39 -3.56
C VAL A 300 5.22 -10.67 -2.25
N LEU A 301 6.20 -10.51 -1.35
CA LEU A 301 5.98 -9.74 -0.11
C LEU A 301 5.50 -8.32 -0.41
N ARG A 302 6.06 -7.69 -1.44
CA ARG A 302 5.71 -6.34 -1.82
C ARG A 302 4.27 -6.16 -2.25
N CYS A 303 3.67 -7.14 -2.92
CA CYS A 303 2.25 -7.08 -3.28
C CYS A 303 1.36 -6.99 -2.04
N PHE A 304 1.71 -7.66 -0.94
CA PHE A 304 0.86 -7.72 0.25
C PHE A 304 1.09 -6.58 1.25
N PHE A 305 1.95 -5.61 0.93
CA PHE A 305 2.14 -4.43 1.77
C PHE A 305 0.94 -3.49 1.77
N TYR A 306 0.15 -3.48 0.70
CA TYR A 306 -0.98 -2.59 0.57
C TYR A 306 -2.12 -3.02 1.49
N TRP A 307 -2.79 -2.05 2.10
CA TRP A 307 -4.02 -2.30 2.83
C TRP A 307 -5.11 -2.80 1.86
N PRO A 308 -5.95 -3.77 2.25
CA PRO A 308 -6.15 -4.34 3.59
C PRO A 308 -5.45 -5.69 3.84
N TRP A 309 -4.35 -6.00 3.16
CA TRP A 309 -3.76 -7.34 3.11
C TRP A 309 -2.73 -7.67 4.20
N GLN A 310 -2.68 -6.90 5.28
CA GLN A 310 -1.64 -7.00 6.31
C GLN A 310 -1.55 -8.35 7.02
N ASP A 311 -2.68 -9.02 7.26
CA ASP A 311 -2.65 -10.35 7.90
C ASP A 311 -2.03 -11.40 6.99
N LEU A 312 -2.34 -11.32 5.68
CA LEU A 312 -1.74 -12.19 4.68
C LEU A 312 -0.26 -11.90 4.49
N PHE A 313 0.14 -10.63 4.56
CA PHE A 313 1.55 -10.26 4.54
C PHE A 313 2.37 -10.99 5.60
N LEU A 314 1.89 -11.05 6.85
CA LEU A 314 2.59 -11.75 7.93
C LEU A 314 2.65 -13.27 7.69
N GLU A 315 1.54 -13.89 7.28
CA GLU A 315 1.51 -15.33 6.94
C GLU A 315 2.49 -15.67 5.80
N ILE A 316 2.61 -14.78 4.81
CA ILE A 316 3.49 -14.96 3.66
C ILE A 316 4.95 -14.65 3.99
N ALA A 317 5.22 -13.68 4.86
CA ALA A 317 6.56 -13.36 5.35
C ALA A 317 7.25 -14.57 5.98
N GLU A 318 6.54 -15.32 6.82
CA GLU A 318 7.06 -16.55 7.44
C GLU A 318 7.52 -17.58 6.41
N LEU A 319 6.79 -17.71 5.29
CA LEU A 319 7.16 -18.63 4.21
C LEU A 319 8.35 -18.12 3.38
N ILE A 320 8.40 -16.81 3.15
CA ILE A 320 9.33 -16.20 2.20
C ILE A 320 10.74 -16.03 2.78
N TRP A 321 10.91 -15.96 4.09
CA TRP A 321 12.25 -15.84 4.70
C TRP A 321 13.23 -16.92 4.25
N ASN A 322 12.75 -18.13 3.99
CA ASN A 322 13.57 -19.24 3.51
C ASN A 322 14.06 -19.09 2.06
N PHE A 323 13.47 -18.16 1.31
CA PHE A 323 13.78 -17.93 -0.11
C PHE A 323 14.35 -16.55 -0.38
N LEU A 324 14.26 -15.63 0.58
CA LEU A 324 14.67 -14.25 0.41
C LEU A 324 16.20 -14.13 0.56
N PRO A 325 16.95 -13.81 -0.52
CA PRO A 325 18.38 -13.61 -0.42
C PRO A 325 18.71 -12.32 0.33
N GLU A 326 19.85 -12.29 1.03
CA GLU A 326 20.32 -11.10 1.76
C GLU A 326 20.43 -9.85 0.86
N SER A 327 20.78 -10.04 -0.42
CA SER A 327 20.84 -8.95 -1.40
C SER A 327 19.52 -8.19 -1.58
N HIS A 328 18.39 -8.77 -1.17
CA HIS A 328 17.07 -8.14 -1.24
C HIS A 328 16.64 -7.47 0.08
N TYR A 329 17.41 -7.59 1.16
CA TYR A 329 17.05 -7.02 2.46
C TYR A 329 16.96 -5.49 2.42
N ASP A 330 17.87 -4.83 1.69
CA ASP A 330 17.84 -3.38 1.52
C ASP A 330 16.58 -2.88 0.81
N ASP A 331 16.13 -3.57 -0.25
CA ASP A 331 14.89 -3.22 -0.96
C ASP A 331 13.68 -3.36 -0.04
N LEU A 332 13.62 -4.45 0.73
CA LEU A 332 12.54 -4.71 1.67
C LEU A 332 12.48 -3.64 2.77
N LEU A 333 13.62 -3.30 3.38
CA LEU A 333 13.70 -2.28 4.42
C LEU A 333 13.38 -0.87 3.89
N LYS A 334 13.78 -0.54 2.65
CA LYS A 334 13.39 0.73 2.01
C LYS A 334 11.88 0.85 1.89
N LYS A 335 11.22 -0.23 1.45
CA LYS A 335 9.76 -0.23 1.23
C LYS A 335 8.99 -0.20 2.55
N ILE A 336 9.44 -0.94 3.56
CA ILE A 336 8.86 -0.88 4.91
C ILE A 336 8.93 0.54 5.49
N GLY A 337 10.06 1.24 5.30
CA GLY A 337 10.20 2.64 5.74
C GLY A 337 9.17 3.57 5.10
N LEU A 338 8.99 3.47 3.77
CA LEU A 338 7.97 4.25 3.04
C LEU A 338 6.54 3.95 3.54
N ILE A 339 6.24 2.69 3.82
CA ILE A 339 4.92 2.30 4.32
C ILE A 339 4.68 2.85 5.72
N ASN A 340 5.71 2.84 6.58
CA ASN A 340 5.57 3.36 7.93
C ASN A 340 5.29 4.87 7.93
N SER A 341 5.89 5.63 7.00
CA SER A 341 5.67 7.07 6.88
C SER A 341 4.33 7.43 6.22
N GLU A 342 3.87 6.66 5.22
CA GLU A 342 2.62 6.93 4.50
C GLU A 342 1.38 6.39 5.23
N TYR A 343 1.45 5.14 5.72
CA TYR A 343 0.28 4.39 6.17
C TYR A 343 0.21 4.16 7.69
N LEU A 344 1.25 4.53 8.45
CA LEU A 344 1.28 4.43 9.92
C LEU A 344 0.82 3.06 10.43
N PHE A 345 1.55 2.00 10.06
CA PHE A 345 1.36 0.67 10.63
C PHE A 345 2.47 0.23 11.61
N PRO A 346 2.69 0.95 12.75
CA PRO A 346 3.54 0.48 13.83
C PRO A 346 3.35 -1.00 14.16
N SER A 347 2.10 -1.42 14.34
CA SER A 347 1.80 -2.80 14.77
C SER A 347 2.16 -3.85 13.73
N LEU A 348 2.06 -3.54 12.44
CA LEU A 348 2.45 -4.48 11.38
C LEU A 348 3.97 -4.62 11.36
N TYR A 349 4.67 -3.48 11.36
CA TYR A 349 6.13 -3.45 11.38
C TYR A 349 6.67 -4.16 12.61
N GLN A 350 6.13 -3.88 13.81
CA GLN A 350 6.52 -4.53 15.06
C GLN A 350 6.41 -6.05 14.96
N LYS A 351 5.25 -6.57 14.53
CA LYS A 351 5.05 -8.03 14.34
C LYS A 351 6.04 -8.60 13.32
N PHE A 352 6.15 -7.97 12.16
CA PHE A 352 7.07 -8.39 11.12
C PHE A 352 8.52 -8.44 11.62
N PHE A 353 8.97 -7.41 12.33
CA PHE A 353 10.32 -7.32 12.86
C PHE A 353 10.60 -8.39 13.91
N ILE A 354 9.66 -8.66 14.82
CA ILE A 354 9.77 -9.74 15.82
C ILE A 354 10.02 -11.08 15.12
N HIS A 355 9.23 -11.40 14.09
CA HIS A 355 9.32 -12.65 13.33
C HIS A 355 10.45 -12.68 12.29
N SER A 356 11.21 -11.59 12.12
CA SER A 356 12.30 -11.54 11.14
C SER A 356 13.52 -12.38 11.59
N PRO A 357 14.25 -13.02 10.66
CA PRO A 357 15.49 -13.74 10.94
C PRO A 357 16.56 -12.84 11.57
N ARG A 358 17.48 -13.45 12.31
CA ARG A 358 18.60 -12.74 12.94
C ARG A 358 19.46 -11.99 11.93
N ASP A 359 19.74 -12.61 10.78
CA ASP A 359 20.59 -12.03 9.75
C ASP A 359 19.95 -10.77 9.13
N PHE A 360 18.62 -10.79 8.95
CA PHE A 360 17.87 -9.61 8.54
C PHE A 360 17.92 -8.48 9.57
N LYS A 361 17.76 -8.80 10.86
CA LYS A 361 17.83 -7.82 11.97
C LYS A 361 19.22 -7.19 12.08
N LYS A 362 20.27 -7.98 11.89
CA LYS A 362 21.66 -7.49 11.83
C LYS A 362 21.89 -6.59 10.62
N HIS A 363 21.39 -6.99 9.44
CA HIS A 363 21.44 -6.17 8.24
C HIS A 363 20.70 -4.84 8.40
N PHE A 364 19.54 -4.86 9.08
CA PHE A 364 18.81 -3.65 9.45
C PHE A 364 19.70 -2.70 10.27
N VAL A 365 20.35 -3.18 11.33
CA VAL A 365 21.26 -2.38 12.15
C VAL A 365 22.42 -1.82 11.32
N ASP A 366 23.05 -2.64 10.48
CA ASP A 366 24.14 -2.22 9.61
C ASP A 366 23.70 -1.10 8.66
N ARG A 367 22.48 -1.22 8.10
CA ARG A 367 21.89 -0.21 7.22
C ARG A 367 21.59 1.09 7.96
N GLU A 368 20.98 1.03 9.15
CA GLU A 368 20.70 2.22 9.97
C GLU A 368 21.99 2.96 10.33
N CYS A 369 23.04 2.22 10.69
CA CYS A 369 24.33 2.82 11.03
C CYS A 369 25.04 3.45 9.81
N ARG A 370 24.98 2.82 8.63
CA ARG A 370 25.72 3.27 7.43
C ARG A 370 24.98 4.34 6.63
N VAL A 371 23.74 4.06 6.26
CA VAL A 371 22.96 4.89 5.34
C VAL A 371 22.14 5.90 6.15
N GLY A 372 21.66 5.50 7.34
CA GLY A 372 20.59 6.17 8.07
C GLY A 372 19.30 6.00 7.30
N SER A 373 18.39 5.15 7.77
CA SER A 373 17.09 5.07 7.10
C SER A 373 16.15 6.17 7.61
N SER A 374 15.07 6.41 6.85
CA SER A 374 13.98 7.26 7.32
C SER A 374 13.27 6.67 8.53
N LEU A 375 13.42 5.37 8.84
CA LEU A 375 12.57 4.68 9.79
C LEU A 375 12.64 5.27 11.19
N PHE A 376 13.84 5.46 11.78
CA PHE A 376 13.94 6.06 13.10
C PHE A 376 13.52 7.53 13.10
N SER A 377 13.77 8.25 11.99
CA SER A 377 13.23 9.60 11.83
C SER A 377 11.70 9.59 11.88
N ASP A 378 11.05 8.68 11.14
CA ASP A 378 9.60 8.52 11.08
C ASP A 378 9.02 8.09 12.43
N ILE A 379 9.66 7.15 13.12
CA ILE A 379 9.29 6.70 14.48
C ILE A 379 9.37 7.87 15.47
N PHE A 380 10.41 8.70 15.40
CA PHE A 380 10.55 9.85 16.27
C PHE A 380 9.48 10.92 15.95
N PHE A 381 9.22 11.21 14.67
CA PHE A 381 8.17 12.16 14.26
C PHE A 381 6.76 11.70 14.62
N THR A 382 6.54 10.39 14.72
CA THR A 382 5.24 9.80 15.11
C THR A 382 5.15 9.49 16.60
N GLU A 383 6.20 9.80 17.36
CA GLU A 383 6.35 9.51 18.78
C GLU A 383 6.08 8.04 19.17
N ASP A 384 6.47 7.12 18.29
CA ASP A 384 6.18 5.69 18.42
C ASP A 384 7.24 4.95 19.25
N SER A 385 7.24 5.23 20.55
CA SER A 385 8.15 4.60 21.52
C SER A 385 8.00 3.07 21.60
N VAL A 386 6.82 2.52 21.28
CA VAL A 386 6.59 1.06 21.30
C VAL A 386 7.37 0.37 20.19
N THR A 387 7.48 0.97 19.00
CA THR A 387 8.33 0.41 17.95
C THR A 387 9.81 0.44 18.31
N ILE A 388 10.26 1.50 19.01
CA ILE A 388 11.64 1.56 19.55
C ILE A 388 11.90 0.37 20.47
N GLU A 389 11.02 0.16 21.46
CA GLU A 389 11.08 -0.97 22.40
C GLU A 389 11.16 -2.31 21.66
N VAL A 390 10.29 -2.53 20.68
CA VAL A 390 10.27 -3.77 19.89
C VAL A 390 11.59 -3.98 19.14
N ILE A 391 12.14 -2.94 18.50
CA ILE A 391 13.40 -3.06 17.77
C ILE A 391 14.53 -3.45 18.74
N PHE A 392 14.73 -2.69 19.81
CA PHE A 392 15.84 -2.89 20.74
C PHE A 392 15.79 -4.25 21.43
N ARG A 393 14.61 -4.70 21.84
CA ARG A 393 14.46 -6.00 22.51
C ARG A 393 14.71 -7.19 21.59
N ASN A 394 14.64 -6.99 20.27
CA ASN A 394 14.80 -8.06 19.28
C ASN A 394 16.17 -8.06 18.59
N ILE A 395 17.12 -7.19 18.98
CA ILE A 395 18.50 -7.18 18.48
C ILE A 395 19.51 -7.47 19.59
N ASP A 396 20.70 -7.93 19.19
CA ASP A 396 21.80 -8.28 20.09
C ASP A 396 22.35 -7.06 20.83
N VAL A 397 22.86 -7.25 22.05
CA VAL A 397 23.38 -6.16 22.91
C VAL A 397 24.45 -5.31 22.21
N ALA A 398 25.35 -5.95 21.45
CA ALA A 398 26.36 -5.24 20.67
C ALA A 398 25.74 -4.33 19.60
N ASP A 399 24.68 -4.80 18.93
CA ASP A 399 23.97 -4.03 17.91
C ASP A 399 23.16 -2.88 18.50
N ARG A 400 22.61 -3.04 19.72
CA ARG A 400 21.96 -1.93 20.46
C ARG A 400 22.94 -0.78 20.67
N ALA A 401 24.14 -1.08 21.17
CA ALA A 401 25.18 -0.08 21.36
C ALA A 401 25.52 0.58 20.02
N ARG A 402 25.83 -0.22 18.98
CA ARG A 402 26.19 0.28 17.64
C ARG A 402 25.17 1.27 17.07
N LEU A 403 23.86 1.00 17.22
CA LEU A 403 22.81 1.92 16.78
C LEU A 403 22.93 3.29 17.45
N VAL A 404 23.09 3.31 18.78
CA VAL A 404 23.15 4.55 19.55
C VAL A 404 24.38 5.38 19.18
N PHE A 405 25.51 4.74 18.91
CA PHE A 405 26.77 5.40 18.52
C PHE A 405 26.80 5.86 17.05
N SER A 406 25.74 5.62 16.27
CA SER A 406 25.74 6.04 14.87
C SER A 406 25.63 7.57 14.73
N GLU A 407 26.41 8.15 13.82
CA GLU A 407 26.37 9.60 13.53
C GLU A 407 24.96 10.07 13.12
N ARG A 408 24.17 9.19 12.51
CA ARG A 408 22.79 9.44 12.10
C ARG A 408 21.86 9.56 13.30
N VAL A 409 21.97 8.66 14.28
CA VAL A 409 21.23 8.76 15.54
C VAL A 409 21.67 10.01 16.31
N PHE A 410 22.95 10.41 16.27
CA PHE A 410 23.38 11.69 16.86
C PHE A 410 22.72 12.90 16.21
N LYS A 411 22.60 12.92 14.87
CA LYS A 411 21.83 13.96 14.16
C LYS A 411 20.38 13.99 14.63
N LEU A 412 19.74 12.82 14.74
CA LEU A 412 18.36 12.69 15.21
C LEU A 412 18.18 13.20 16.64
N PHE A 413 19.02 12.76 17.58
CA PHE A 413 19.00 13.22 18.97
C PHE A 413 19.17 14.72 19.06
N LYS A 414 20.14 15.29 18.33
CA LYS A 414 20.38 16.73 18.29
C LYS A 414 19.11 17.47 17.83
N ASP A 415 18.49 17.03 16.74
CA ASP A 415 17.33 17.71 16.17
C ASP A 415 16.12 17.68 17.13
N PHE A 416 15.85 16.53 17.75
CA PHE A 416 14.72 16.36 18.69
C PHE A 416 14.96 17.06 20.03
N ILE A 417 16.19 17.03 20.59
CA ILE A 417 16.55 17.80 21.78
C ILE A 417 16.38 19.30 21.54
N LEU A 418 16.79 19.79 20.36
CA LEU A 418 16.65 21.21 20.02
C LEU A 418 15.19 21.63 19.87
N ARG A 419 14.29 20.73 19.44
CA ARG A 419 12.84 20.94 19.38
C ARG A 419 12.15 20.85 20.74
N GLY A 420 12.81 20.29 21.75
CA GLY A 420 12.23 20.07 23.08
C GLY A 420 11.53 18.72 23.23
N GLU A 421 11.59 17.88 22.22
CA GLU A 421 11.00 16.52 22.16
C GLU A 421 11.97 15.49 22.74
N TRP A 422 12.42 15.75 23.97
CA TRP A 422 13.42 14.93 24.68
C TRP A 422 12.92 13.51 24.97
N HIS A 423 11.63 13.32 25.18
CA HIS A 423 11.04 12.06 25.62
C HIS A 423 11.33 10.91 24.66
N MET A 424 11.41 11.17 23.34
CA MET A 424 11.77 10.16 22.35
C MET A 424 13.24 9.74 22.42
N VAL A 425 14.14 10.70 22.65
CA VAL A 425 15.57 10.42 22.88
C VAL A 425 15.74 9.61 24.16
N GLU A 426 15.01 9.97 25.21
CA GLU A 426 15.02 9.26 26.47
C GLU A 426 14.54 7.81 26.31
N ALA A 427 13.41 7.59 25.63
CA ALA A 427 12.89 6.25 25.35
C ALA A 427 13.90 5.40 24.58
N PHE A 428 14.56 5.98 23.57
CA PHE A 428 15.58 5.31 22.78
C PHE A 428 16.79 4.88 23.61
N LEU A 429 17.31 5.76 24.46
CA LEU A 429 18.46 5.47 25.32
C LEU A 429 18.12 4.46 26.43
N ARG A 430 16.90 4.52 26.98
CA ARG A 430 16.42 3.55 27.98
C ARG A 430 16.41 2.14 27.40
N GLU A 431 15.82 1.96 26.23
CA GLU A 431 15.71 0.64 25.58
C GLU A 431 17.05 0.11 25.06
N ALA A 432 18.02 0.98 24.77
CA ALA A 432 19.37 0.56 24.40
C ALA A 432 20.11 -0.19 25.51
N THR A 433 19.71 -0.02 26.79
CA THR A 433 20.29 -0.74 27.94
C THR A 433 21.82 -0.64 28.02
N LEU A 434 22.37 0.55 27.73
CA LEU A 434 23.82 0.78 27.68
C LEU A 434 24.52 0.50 29.01
N SER A 435 25.70 -0.13 28.94
CA SER A 435 26.63 -0.29 30.08
C SER A 435 27.11 1.07 30.58
N LYS A 436 27.72 1.12 31.77
CA LYS A 436 28.29 2.36 32.30
C LYS A 436 29.39 2.88 31.37
N GLU A 437 30.23 1.98 30.89
CA GLU A 437 31.33 2.26 29.96
C GLU A 437 30.82 2.76 28.60
N ASP A 438 29.69 2.21 28.11
CA ASP A 438 29.04 2.72 26.89
C ASP A 438 28.44 4.12 27.12
N ARG A 439 27.84 4.39 28.29
CA ARG A 439 27.28 5.71 28.59
C ARG A 439 28.36 6.78 28.63
N ASP A 440 29.50 6.49 29.24
CA ASP A 440 30.60 7.45 29.34
C ASP A 440 31.21 7.72 27.95
N ARG A 441 31.43 6.66 27.15
CA ARG A 441 31.84 6.81 25.73
C ARG A 441 30.83 7.61 24.91
N LEU A 442 29.53 7.35 25.09
CA LEU A 442 28.48 8.07 24.37
C LEU A 442 28.50 9.57 24.68
N LYS A 443 28.80 9.97 25.92
CA LYS A 443 28.96 11.39 26.27
C LYS A 443 30.12 12.03 25.52
N GLU A 444 31.26 11.32 25.46
CA GLU A 444 32.46 11.80 24.77
C GLU A 444 32.21 11.96 23.27
N ASP A 445 31.75 10.89 22.61
CA ASP A 445 31.48 10.85 21.17
C ASP A 445 30.42 11.88 20.76
N PHE A 446 29.33 11.98 21.53
CA PHE A 446 28.29 12.97 21.23
C PHE A 446 28.79 14.40 21.44
N THR A 447 29.65 14.64 22.43
CA THR A 447 30.27 15.95 22.65
C THR A 447 31.19 16.32 21.50
N GLU A 448 32.00 15.39 21.03
CA GLU A 448 32.85 15.59 19.84
C GLU A 448 32.00 15.88 18.60
N PHE A 449 30.95 15.10 18.37
CA PHE A 449 30.00 15.33 17.29
C PHE A 449 29.38 16.75 17.31
N LEU A 450 29.01 17.25 18.50
CA LEU A 450 28.48 18.61 18.65
C LEU A 450 29.53 19.70 18.39
N ARG A 451 30.81 19.45 18.73
CA ARG A 451 31.94 20.37 18.43
C ARG A 451 32.18 20.45 16.94
N SER A 452 32.27 19.30 16.27
CA SER A 452 32.55 19.21 14.83
C SER A 452 31.45 19.84 13.98
N ASN A 453 30.20 19.87 14.47
CA ASN A 453 29.08 20.55 13.81
C ASN A 453 28.93 22.05 14.19
N GLY A 454 29.89 22.64 14.92
CA GLY A 454 29.92 24.08 15.22
C GLY A 454 28.80 24.55 16.17
N GLN A 455 28.23 23.67 16.99
CA GLN A 455 26.95 23.94 17.69
C GLN A 455 27.07 24.23 19.19
N LEU A 456 28.27 24.49 19.72
CA LEU A 456 28.51 24.75 21.15
C LEU A 456 28.16 26.18 21.63
N SER A 457 27.06 26.78 21.16
CA SER A 457 26.58 28.05 21.73
C SER A 457 26.01 27.86 23.14
N TRP A 458 26.12 28.88 24.00
CA TRP A 458 25.74 28.79 25.42
C TRP A 458 24.27 28.38 25.64
N TRP A 459 23.34 28.88 24.82
CA TRP A 459 21.92 28.51 24.86
C TRP A 459 21.67 27.05 24.47
N ARG A 460 22.45 26.49 23.55
CA ARG A 460 22.37 25.09 23.14
C ARG A 460 22.92 24.16 24.21
N LYS A 461 24.01 24.55 24.91
CA LYS A 461 24.54 23.78 26.08
C LYS A 461 23.48 23.54 27.15
N ARG A 462 22.58 24.51 27.40
CA ARG A 462 21.48 24.36 28.36
C ARG A 462 20.46 23.30 27.93
N LYS A 463 20.16 23.18 26.64
CA LYS A 463 19.23 22.15 26.11
C LYS A 463 19.79 20.74 26.23
N PHE A 464 21.10 20.57 26.01
CA PHE A 464 21.77 19.26 26.14
C PHE A 464 22.06 18.85 27.59
N LYS A 465 21.91 19.76 28.57
CA LYS A 465 22.16 19.44 29.99
C LYS A 465 21.39 18.20 30.45
N ARG A 466 20.12 18.09 30.07
CA ARG A 466 19.25 16.95 30.43
C ARG A 466 19.75 15.63 29.82
N PHE A 467 20.30 15.64 28.61
CA PHE A 467 20.89 14.46 27.98
C PHE A 467 22.09 13.94 28.76
N PHE A 468 23.03 14.82 29.11
CA PHE A 468 24.20 14.42 29.88
C PHE A 468 23.83 13.92 31.27
N GLN A 469 22.90 14.60 31.96
CA GLN A 469 22.38 14.17 33.26
C GLN A 469 21.74 12.78 33.20
N PHE A 470 20.93 12.50 32.17
CA PHE A 470 20.31 11.19 31.99
C PHE A 470 21.36 10.06 31.84
N LEU A 471 22.47 10.34 31.15
CA LEU A 471 23.57 9.38 31.00
C LEU A 471 24.41 9.23 32.29
N ASP A 472 24.31 10.16 33.24
CA ASP A 472 24.93 10.06 34.58
C ASP A 472 24.08 9.24 35.57
N GLU A 473 22.77 9.10 35.32
CA GLU A 473 21.86 8.35 36.21
C GLU A 473 22.09 6.83 36.11
N PRO A 474 22.19 6.10 37.25
CA PRO A 474 22.25 4.64 37.23
C PRO A 474 20.90 4.05 36.79
N ASN A 475 20.92 2.92 36.06
CA ASN A 475 19.70 2.18 35.68
C ASN A 475 19.03 1.58 36.93
N VAL A 476 18.07 2.29 37.54
CA VAL A 476 17.39 1.82 38.78
C VAL A 476 16.14 0.97 38.52
N ASN A 477 15.68 0.80 37.27
CA ASN A 477 14.43 0.07 37.00
C ASN A 477 14.58 -1.01 35.92
N LEU A 478 14.99 -2.22 36.31
CA LEU A 478 14.63 -3.47 35.64
C LEU A 478 14.23 -4.47 36.75
N PRO A 479 13.06 -5.13 36.68
CA PRO A 479 12.75 -6.22 37.60
C PRO A 479 13.70 -7.37 37.29
N GLU A 480 14.50 -7.78 38.28
CA GLU A 480 15.27 -9.01 38.22
C GLU A 480 14.30 -10.18 37.95
N MET A 481 14.38 -10.77 36.75
CA MET A 481 13.90 -12.14 36.56
C MET A 481 14.77 -13.04 37.46
N LYS A 482 14.27 -13.31 38.66
CA LYS A 482 14.77 -14.40 39.48
C LYS A 482 14.56 -15.70 38.71
N SER A 483 15.67 -16.30 38.29
CA SER A 483 15.77 -17.73 38.09
C SER A 483 15.35 -18.43 39.39
N SER A 484 14.18 -19.04 39.41
CA SER A 484 13.88 -20.13 40.34
C SER A 484 13.90 -21.42 39.53
N GLU A 485 15.06 -22.09 39.56
CA GLU A 485 15.14 -23.53 39.38
C GLU A 485 14.58 -24.18 40.65
N ASP A 486 13.57 -25.02 40.47
CA ASP A 486 13.45 -26.34 41.11
C ASP A 486 13.34 -27.37 39.98
#